data_AF-A0A7V6IPR0-F1
#
_entry.id   AF-A0A7V6IPR0-F1
#
_cell.length_a   1.000
_cell.length_b   1.000
_cell.length_c   1.000
_cell.angle_alpha   90.00
_cell.angle_beta   90.00
_cell.angle_gamma   90.00
#
_symmetry.space_group_name_H-M   'P 1'
#
loop_
_entity.id
_entity.type
_entity.pdbx_description
1 polymer ?
#
loop_
_entity_poly.entity_id
_entity_poly.type
_entity_poly.pdbx_seq_one_letter_code
_entity_poly.pdbx_strand_id
1 'polypeptide(L)'
;MKTDDPYEILKIEFDGIRNTISHYTKDNLVLNYLEKMQIAIEENDFKKVLYFLDKLCVWYKENIDEIRNNRFVYNQEEHTKAKSILEELNIRLQEYGFPSSKVLSAPNQMEKTTKIFISHSSKDKKYVDLLVTLFVKMGLSTDQVFCSSLPGYDIPIGSNIFDYLREQFLLYDLHVIFVHSINYYGSPVSLNEMGAAWALKTNYTSILLPDFTFDMMRGVVNNETVAIKLDNNETEVKDKLNQLHNKLVDEFKLAMIPAILWERSRDSFISDVIATSTTQTKLEEVKIIKRPF
;
A
#
# COMPACT_ATOMS: atom_id res chain seq x y z
N MET A 1 -33.35 -26.25 -15.58
CA MET A 1 -32.68 -25.24 -16.43
C MET A 1 -31.20 -25.31 -16.09
N LYS A 2 -30.33 -25.75 -17.00
CA LYS A 2 -28.89 -25.59 -16.79
C LYS A 2 -28.58 -24.11 -17.02
N THR A 3 -28.27 -23.39 -15.94
CA THR A 3 -27.77 -22.03 -16.05
C THR A 3 -26.36 -22.10 -16.64
N ASP A 4 -26.11 -21.36 -17.71
CA ASP A 4 -24.77 -21.22 -18.32
C ASP A 4 -24.02 -20.00 -17.77
N ASP A 5 -24.62 -19.32 -16.79
CA ASP A 5 -24.05 -18.18 -16.10
C ASP A 5 -23.00 -18.66 -15.07
N PRO A 6 -21.71 -18.38 -15.27
CA PRO A 6 -20.65 -18.82 -14.36
C PRO A 6 -20.80 -18.27 -12.94
N TYR A 7 -21.44 -17.12 -12.73
CA TYR A 7 -21.64 -16.57 -11.40
C TYR A 7 -22.76 -17.28 -10.64
N GLU A 8 -23.84 -17.63 -11.34
CA GLU A 8 -24.90 -18.46 -10.74
C GLU A 8 -24.42 -19.89 -10.51
N ILE A 9 -23.57 -20.44 -11.39
CA ILE A 9 -22.90 -21.73 -11.14
C ILE A 9 -22.03 -21.63 -9.88
N LEU A 10 -21.24 -20.55 -9.72
CA LEU A 10 -20.44 -20.35 -8.52
C LEU A 10 -21.30 -20.33 -7.24
N LYS A 11 -22.41 -19.59 -7.23
CA LYS A 11 -23.34 -19.55 -6.08
C LYS A 11 -23.85 -20.93 -5.68
N ILE A 12 -24.17 -21.76 -6.68
CA ILE A 12 -24.71 -23.11 -6.45
C ILE A 12 -23.63 -24.04 -5.91
N GLU A 13 -22.43 -24.00 -6.46
CA GLU A 13 -21.36 -24.96 -6.16
C GLU A 13 -20.53 -24.58 -4.92
N PHE A 14 -20.49 -23.29 -4.56
CA PHE A 14 -19.53 -22.78 -3.57
C PHE A 14 -19.71 -23.37 -2.16
N ASP A 15 -20.94 -23.60 -1.71
CA ASP A 15 -21.19 -24.19 -0.38
C ASP A 15 -20.61 -25.61 -0.27
N GLY A 16 -20.73 -26.42 -1.33
CA GLY A 16 -20.14 -27.76 -1.39
C GLY A 16 -18.61 -27.72 -1.35
N ILE A 17 -18.02 -26.80 -2.11
CA ILE A 17 -16.57 -26.57 -2.15
C ILE A 17 -16.05 -26.08 -0.78
N ARG A 18 -16.73 -25.12 -0.16
CA ARG A 18 -16.39 -24.57 1.16
C ARG A 18 -16.41 -25.67 2.22
N ASN A 19 -17.45 -26.50 2.22
CA ASN A 19 -17.53 -27.63 3.15
C ASN A 19 -16.38 -28.63 2.90
N THR A 20 -16.09 -28.96 1.65
CA THR A 20 -15.00 -29.89 1.28
C THR A 20 -13.65 -29.41 1.83
N ILE A 21 -13.33 -28.12 1.65
CA ILE A 21 -12.05 -27.54 2.10
C ILE A 21 -12.01 -27.41 3.63
N SER A 22 -13.07 -26.90 4.25
CA SER A 22 -13.11 -26.65 5.71
C SER A 22 -13.07 -27.92 6.57
N HIS A 23 -13.55 -29.05 6.05
CA HIS A 23 -13.41 -30.35 6.73
C HIS A 23 -11.99 -30.93 6.62
N TYR A 24 -11.23 -30.54 5.60
CA TYR A 24 -9.86 -31.02 5.38
C TYR A 24 -8.83 -30.20 6.15
N THR A 25 -8.89 -28.86 6.06
CA THR A 25 -7.86 -27.97 6.63
C THR A 25 -8.34 -27.23 7.87
N LYS A 26 -7.43 -27.07 8.84
CA LYS A 26 -7.57 -26.16 9.97
C LYS A 26 -6.76 -24.87 9.79
N ASP A 27 -6.24 -24.63 8.59
CA ASP A 27 -5.53 -23.41 8.27
C ASP A 27 -6.48 -22.22 8.34
N ASN A 28 -6.28 -21.38 9.35
CA ASN A 28 -7.10 -20.20 9.62
C ASN A 28 -7.12 -19.21 8.43
N LEU A 29 -6.05 -19.16 7.64
CA LEU A 29 -5.96 -18.26 6.50
C LEU A 29 -6.90 -18.73 5.38
N VAL A 30 -6.91 -20.03 5.09
CA VAL A 30 -7.78 -20.64 4.08
C VAL A 30 -9.24 -20.59 4.51
N LEU A 31 -9.52 -20.88 5.80
CA LEU A 31 -10.86 -20.78 6.36
C LEU A 31 -11.41 -19.35 6.25
N ASN A 32 -10.57 -18.33 6.51
CA ASN A 32 -10.93 -16.94 6.32
C ASN A 32 -11.20 -16.61 4.84
N TYR A 33 -10.44 -17.15 3.88
CA TYR A 33 -10.75 -16.98 2.46
C TYR A 33 -12.13 -17.53 2.10
N LEU A 34 -12.49 -18.70 2.61
CA LEU A 34 -13.81 -19.29 2.38
C LEU A 34 -14.94 -18.43 2.96
N GLU A 35 -14.77 -17.95 4.19
CA GLU A 35 -15.75 -17.10 4.85
C GLU A 35 -15.93 -15.76 4.10
N LYS A 36 -14.83 -15.10 3.74
CA LYS A 36 -14.88 -13.83 3.02
C LYS A 36 -15.38 -13.97 1.58
N MET A 37 -15.13 -15.11 0.94
CA MET A 37 -15.71 -15.42 -0.37
C MET A 37 -17.22 -15.64 -0.29
N GLN A 38 -17.72 -16.30 0.77
CA GLN A 38 -19.16 -16.44 0.99
C GLN A 38 -19.84 -15.08 1.10
N ILE A 39 -19.29 -14.20 1.95
CA ILE A 39 -19.82 -12.84 2.14
C ILE A 39 -19.79 -12.07 0.81
N ALA A 40 -18.69 -12.17 0.05
CA ALA A 40 -18.57 -11.51 -1.25
C ALA A 40 -19.61 -12.01 -2.28
N ILE A 41 -19.96 -13.31 -2.25
CA ILE A 41 -21.01 -13.88 -3.10
C ILE A 41 -22.39 -13.34 -2.69
N GLU A 42 -22.68 -13.26 -1.39
CA GLU A 42 -23.95 -12.73 -0.86
C GLU A 42 -24.13 -11.23 -1.16
N GLU A 43 -23.05 -10.45 -1.04
CA GLU A 43 -23.02 -9.02 -1.34
C GLU A 43 -22.97 -8.71 -2.84
N ASN A 44 -22.81 -9.73 -3.70
CA ASN A 44 -22.50 -9.57 -5.13
C ASN A 44 -21.25 -8.68 -5.38
N ASP A 45 -20.26 -8.77 -4.49
CA ASP A 45 -18.96 -8.10 -4.63
C ASP A 45 -18.03 -8.92 -5.54
N PHE A 46 -18.25 -8.78 -6.85
CA PHE A 46 -17.55 -9.54 -7.88
C PHE A 46 -16.02 -9.44 -7.81
N LYS A 47 -15.49 -8.29 -7.37
CA LYS A 47 -14.03 -8.10 -7.24
C LYS A 47 -13.46 -8.96 -6.12
N LYS A 48 -14.11 -8.97 -4.95
CA LYS A 48 -13.72 -9.85 -3.85
C LYS A 48 -13.91 -11.32 -4.21
N VAL A 49 -14.99 -11.66 -4.93
CA VAL A 49 -15.20 -13.02 -5.42
C VAL A 49 -14.03 -13.48 -6.29
N LEU A 50 -13.62 -12.71 -7.29
CA LEU A 50 -12.47 -13.05 -8.15
C LEU A 50 -11.17 -13.17 -7.34
N TYR A 51 -10.95 -12.26 -6.38
CA TYR A 51 -9.77 -12.30 -5.51
C TYR A 51 -9.69 -13.59 -4.69
N PHE A 52 -10.76 -13.95 -3.97
CA PHE A 52 -10.73 -15.15 -3.14
C PHE A 52 -10.75 -16.43 -3.96
N LEU A 53 -11.41 -16.41 -5.13
CA LEU A 53 -11.36 -17.52 -6.08
C LEU A 53 -9.92 -17.80 -6.55
N ASP A 54 -9.14 -16.77 -6.88
CA ASP A 54 -7.71 -16.90 -7.20
C ASP A 54 -6.93 -17.51 -6.03
N LYS A 55 -7.15 -17.02 -4.79
CA LYS A 55 -6.48 -17.56 -3.59
C LYS A 55 -6.79 -19.03 -3.33
N LEU A 56 -8.04 -19.46 -3.54
CA LEU A 56 -8.42 -20.86 -3.38
C LEU A 56 -7.82 -21.74 -4.50
N CYS A 57 -7.71 -21.23 -5.73
CA CYS A 57 -7.01 -21.92 -6.82
C CYS A 57 -5.53 -22.12 -6.50
N VAL A 58 -4.85 -21.08 -6.01
CA VAL A 58 -3.44 -21.17 -5.58
C VAL A 58 -3.28 -22.18 -4.45
N TRP A 59 -4.14 -22.13 -3.43
CA TRP A 59 -4.09 -23.09 -2.33
C TRP A 59 -4.24 -24.54 -2.83
N TYR A 60 -5.21 -24.82 -3.71
CA TYR A 60 -5.34 -26.14 -4.31
C TYR A 60 -4.12 -26.53 -5.14
N LYS A 61 -3.53 -25.61 -5.92
CA LYS A 61 -2.31 -25.89 -6.68
C LYS A 61 -1.16 -26.35 -5.77
N GLU A 62 -1.04 -25.76 -4.59
CA GLU A 62 0.02 -26.08 -3.62
C GLU A 62 -0.27 -27.33 -2.79
N ASN A 63 -1.55 -27.65 -2.55
CA ASN A 63 -1.94 -28.69 -1.58
C ASN A 63 -2.54 -29.96 -2.22
N ILE A 64 -2.90 -29.94 -3.52
CA ILE A 64 -3.63 -31.06 -4.15
C ILE A 64 -2.84 -32.37 -4.16
N ASP A 65 -1.52 -32.31 -4.31
CA ASP A 65 -0.69 -33.51 -4.34
C ASP A 65 -0.59 -34.15 -2.95
N GLU A 66 -0.56 -33.36 -1.89
CA GLU A 66 -0.62 -33.86 -0.51
C GLU A 66 -1.99 -34.46 -0.19
N ILE A 67 -3.07 -33.79 -0.61
CA ILE A 67 -4.44 -34.27 -0.45
C ILE A 67 -4.63 -35.63 -1.14
N ARG A 68 -4.13 -35.78 -2.37
CA ARG A 68 -4.24 -37.02 -3.16
C ARG A 68 -3.44 -38.18 -2.59
N ASN A 69 -2.27 -37.89 -2.03
CA ASN A 69 -1.39 -38.92 -1.48
C ASN A 69 -1.73 -39.30 -0.03
N ASN A 70 -2.66 -38.58 0.61
CA ASN A 70 -3.07 -38.84 1.98
C ASN A 70 -4.12 -39.96 2.07
N ARG A 71 -3.69 -41.12 2.57
CA ARG A 71 -4.49 -42.36 2.71
C ARG A 71 -5.64 -42.24 3.73
N PHE A 72 -5.69 -41.17 4.50
CA PHE A 72 -6.71 -40.92 5.53
C PHE A 72 -7.80 -39.92 5.07
N VAL A 73 -7.68 -39.38 3.86
CA VAL A 73 -8.68 -38.51 3.25
C VAL A 73 -9.65 -39.39 2.45
N TYR A 74 -10.90 -39.49 2.90
CA TYR A 74 -11.93 -40.33 2.26
C TYR A 74 -12.62 -39.65 1.07
N ASN A 75 -12.41 -38.34 0.88
CA ASN A 75 -13.08 -37.51 -0.12
C ASN A 75 -12.12 -36.89 -1.16
N GLN A 76 -11.05 -37.60 -1.52
CA GLN A 76 -10.04 -37.12 -2.50
C GLN A 76 -10.65 -36.75 -3.86
N GLU A 77 -11.68 -37.49 -4.29
CA GLU A 77 -12.43 -37.16 -5.50
C GLU A 77 -13.17 -35.83 -5.38
N GLU A 78 -13.72 -35.50 -4.21
CA GLU A 78 -14.42 -34.23 -3.97
C GLU A 78 -13.44 -33.06 -4.06
N HIS A 79 -12.23 -33.19 -3.50
CA HIS A 79 -11.19 -32.18 -3.65
C HIS A 79 -10.74 -32.00 -5.10
N THR A 80 -10.64 -33.09 -5.87
CA THR A 80 -10.29 -33.01 -7.28
C THR A 80 -11.40 -32.33 -8.10
N LYS A 81 -12.67 -32.63 -7.80
CA LYS A 81 -13.83 -31.98 -8.42
C LYS A 81 -13.91 -30.50 -8.04
N ALA A 82 -13.77 -30.18 -6.76
CA ALA A 82 -13.77 -28.81 -6.26
C ALA A 82 -12.66 -27.96 -6.90
N LYS A 83 -11.44 -28.50 -7.02
CA LYS A 83 -10.35 -27.84 -7.75
C LYS A 83 -10.74 -27.55 -9.20
N SER A 84 -11.23 -28.56 -9.92
CA SER A 84 -11.61 -28.41 -11.34
C SER A 84 -12.70 -27.36 -11.53
N ILE A 85 -13.70 -27.33 -10.65
CA ILE A 85 -14.79 -26.36 -10.69
C ILE A 85 -14.26 -24.95 -10.41
N LEU A 86 -13.41 -24.78 -9.40
CA LEU A 86 -12.82 -23.47 -9.09
C LEU A 86 -11.94 -22.96 -10.24
N GLU A 87 -11.11 -23.81 -10.85
CA GLU A 87 -10.26 -23.41 -11.98
C GLU A 87 -11.09 -23.03 -13.22
N GLU A 88 -12.13 -23.81 -13.54
CA GLU A 88 -13.05 -23.51 -14.64
C GLU A 88 -13.80 -22.20 -14.38
N LEU A 89 -14.35 -22.03 -13.19
CA LEU A 89 -15.07 -20.81 -12.81
C LEU A 89 -14.15 -19.60 -12.76
N ASN A 90 -12.89 -19.76 -12.34
CA ASN A 90 -11.92 -18.68 -12.34
C ASN A 90 -11.70 -18.18 -13.77
N ILE A 91 -11.47 -19.08 -14.73
CA ILE A 91 -11.32 -18.70 -16.15
C ILE A 91 -12.59 -18.00 -16.66
N ARG A 92 -13.75 -18.63 -16.46
CA ARG A 92 -15.03 -18.11 -16.97
C ARG A 92 -15.42 -16.78 -16.35
N LEU A 93 -15.19 -16.58 -15.05
CA LEU A 93 -15.54 -15.35 -14.34
C LEU A 93 -14.58 -14.18 -14.62
N GLN A 94 -13.34 -14.46 -15.02
CA GLN A 94 -12.41 -13.40 -15.47
C GLN A 94 -12.87 -12.80 -16.80
N GLU A 95 -13.54 -13.59 -17.65
CA GLU A 95 -14.09 -13.18 -18.95
C GLU A 95 -15.58 -12.78 -18.87
N TYR A 96 -16.22 -12.94 -17.70
CA TYR A 96 -17.65 -12.74 -17.54
C TYR A 96 -18.01 -11.25 -17.39
N GLY A 97 -18.84 -10.75 -18.31
CA GLY A 97 -19.36 -9.38 -18.28
C GLY A 97 -20.45 -9.20 -17.24
N PHE A 98 -20.07 -8.96 -15.98
CA PHE A 98 -21.01 -8.82 -14.85
C PHE A 98 -22.09 -7.74 -15.09
N PRO A 99 -23.39 -8.07 -15.01
CA PRO A 99 -24.46 -7.08 -15.10
C PRO A 99 -24.51 -6.21 -13.83
N SER A 100 -24.33 -4.91 -14.02
CA SER A 100 -24.12 -3.92 -12.96
C SER A 100 -25.29 -3.84 -11.96
N SER A 101 -24.97 -3.99 -10.66
CA SER A 101 -25.64 -3.20 -9.62
C SER A 101 -24.58 -2.34 -8.94
N LYS A 102 -24.63 -1.03 -9.23
CA LYS A 102 -23.82 0.07 -8.68
C LYS A 102 -22.36 -0.26 -8.32
N VAL A 103 -21.60 -0.79 -9.26
CA VAL A 103 -20.14 -0.73 -9.23
C VAL A 103 -19.68 -0.33 -10.61
N LEU A 104 -18.82 0.68 -10.63
CA LEU A 104 -18.15 1.26 -11.78
C LEU A 104 -17.68 0.16 -12.74
N SER A 105 -18.03 0.34 -14.02
CA SER A 105 -17.62 -0.44 -15.19
C SER A 105 -16.23 -1.08 -15.07
N ALA A 106 -16.12 -2.32 -15.58
CA ALA A 106 -14.88 -3.07 -15.77
C ALA A 106 -13.71 -2.19 -16.24
N PRO A 107 -12.46 -2.49 -15.85
CA PRO A 107 -11.31 -1.74 -16.33
C PRO A 107 -11.12 -2.11 -17.80
N ASN A 108 -11.62 -1.24 -18.67
CA ASN A 108 -10.88 -0.85 -19.85
C ASN A 108 -9.50 -0.41 -19.38
N GLN A 109 -8.53 -1.34 -19.19
CA GLN A 109 -7.25 -1.13 -18.47
C GLN A 109 -7.26 0.21 -17.72
N MET A 110 -8.04 0.32 -16.63
CA MET A 110 -7.98 1.55 -15.84
C MET A 110 -6.57 1.54 -15.30
N GLU A 111 -5.71 2.38 -15.86
CA GLU A 111 -4.42 2.70 -15.29
C GLU A 111 -4.67 2.90 -13.80
N LYS A 112 -3.98 2.12 -12.97
CA LYS A 112 -4.06 2.31 -11.52
C LYS A 112 -3.75 3.78 -11.29
N THR A 113 -4.66 4.48 -10.63
CA THR A 113 -4.40 5.89 -10.32
C THR A 113 -3.20 5.97 -9.39
N THR A 114 -2.29 6.89 -9.65
CA THR A 114 -1.10 7.06 -8.81
C THR A 114 -1.47 7.64 -7.45
N LYS A 115 -0.84 7.14 -6.38
CA LYS A 115 -0.98 7.70 -5.02
C LYS A 115 0.37 7.82 -4.32
N ILE A 116 0.54 8.85 -3.51
CA ILE A 116 1.70 9.01 -2.63
C ILE A 116 1.40 8.39 -1.25
N PHE A 117 2.31 7.53 -0.80
CA PHE A 117 2.38 7.11 0.60
C PHE A 117 3.57 7.79 1.28
N ILE A 118 3.38 8.43 2.42
CA ILE A 118 4.50 8.99 3.22
C ILE A 118 4.80 8.10 4.42
N SER A 119 5.84 7.26 4.29
CA SER A 119 6.34 6.45 5.40
C SER A 119 7.33 7.25 6.23
N HIS A 120 7.03 7.41 7.52
CA HIS A 120 7.79 8.26 8.44
C HIS A 120 7.63 7.81 9.90
N SER A 121 8.39 8.39 10.83
CA SER A 121 8.13 8.23 12.26
C SER A 121 7.08 9.22 12.74
N SER A 122 6.14 8.80 13.59
CA SER A 122 5.12 9.69 14.16
C SER A 122 5.71 10.88 14.94
N LYS A 123 6.97 10.77 15.40
CA LYS A 123 7.73 11.85 16.04
C LYS A 123 8.15 12.97 15.07
N ASP A 124 8.20 12.67 13.77
CA ASP A 124 8.63 13.59 12.72
C ASP A 124 7.44 14.28 12.02
N LYS A 125 6.24 14.17 12.60
CA LYS A 125 4.98 14.70 12.06
C LYS A 125 5.08 16.16 11.60
N LYS A 126 5.86 17.01 12.29
CA LYS A 126 6.06 18.42 11.90
C LYS A 126 6.70 18.56 10.52
N TYR A 127 7.70 17.75 10.19
CA TYR A 127 8.33 17.78 8.87
C TYR A 127 7.41 17.19 7.81
N VAL A 128 6.65 16.16 8.17
CA VAL A 128 5.70 15.52 7.25
C VAL A 128 4.53 16.45 6.90
N ASP A 129 4.08 17.28 7.84
CA ASP A 129 3.09 18.33 7.59
C ASP A 129 3.59 19.36 6.56
N LEU A 130 4.86 19.77 6.66
CA LEU A 130 5.50 20.64 5.67
C LEU A 130 5.60 19.98 4.29
N LEU A 131 5.93 18.68 4.24
CA LEU A 131 5.99 17.91 2.99
C LEU A 131 4.62 17.79 2.32
N VAL A 132 3.57 17.45 3.08
CA VAL A 132 2.20 17.37 2.55
C VAL A 132 1.74 18.73 2.04
N THR A 133 2.02 19.80 2.79
CA THR A 133 1.73 21.17 2.35
C THR A 133 2.44 21.50 1.04
N LEU A 134 3.71 21.11 0.89
CA LEU A 134 4.47 21.28 -0.34
C LEU A 134 3.80 20.51 -1.50
N PHE A 135 3.45 19.24 -1.31
CA PHE A 135 2.78 18.41 -2.32
C PHE A 135 1.43 18.98 -2.78
N VAL A 136 0.61 19.46 -1.85
CA VAL A 136 -0.64 20.17 -2.21
C VAL A 136 -0.36 21.42 -3.04
N LYS A 137 0.70 22.18 -2.70
CA LYS A 137 1.15 23.33 -3.50
C LYS A 137 1.71 22.94 -4.87
N MET A 138 2.14 21.69 -5.08
CA MET A 138 2.48 21.16 -6.40
C MET A 138 1.25 20.78 -7.23
N GLY A 139 0.05 20.82 -6.64
CA GLY A 139 -1.22 20.51 -7.31
C GLY A 139 -1.77 19.12 -7.03
N LEU A 140 -1.17 18.35 -6.12
CA LEU A 140 -1.73 17.07 -5.67
C LEU A 140 -3.01 17.32 -4.85
N SER A 141 -4.05 16.55 -5.13
CA SER A 141 -5.27 16.57 -4.34
C SER A 141 -5.10 15.78 -3.03
N THR A 142 -5.95 16.04 -2.04
CA THR A 142 -5.84 15.41 -0.72
C THR A 142 -6.04 13.90 -0.76
N ASP A 143 -6.82 13.39 -1.71
CA ASP A 143 -7.05 11.96 -1.91
C ASP A 143 -5.88 11.23 -2.62
N GLN A 144 -4.95 11.98 -3.23
CA GLN A 144 -3.75 11.44 -3.88
C GLN A 144 -2.59 11.22 -2.90
N VAL A 145 -2.71 11.67 -1.65
CA VAL A 145 -1.69 11.51 -0.62
C VAL A 145 -2.31 10.83 0.59
N PHE A 146 -1.62 9.85 1.17
CA PHE A 146 -2.03 9.33 2.48
C PHE A 146 -0.83 9.21 3.42
N CYS A 147 -1.11 9.49 4.70
CA CYS A 147 -0.15 9.58 5.79
C CYS A 147 -0.86 9.25 7.10
N SER A 148 -0.51 8.11 7.70
CA SER A 148 -1.20 7.57 8.89
C SER A 148 -1.14 8.48 10.14
N SER A 149 -0.27 9.49 10.18
CA SER A 149 -0.08 10.35 11.36
C SER A 149 -0.74 11.74 11.25
N LEU A 150 -1.20 12.13 10.04
CA LEU A 150 -1.76 13.45 9.77
C LEU A 150 -3.29 13.39 9.65
N PRO A 151 -4.03 14.17 10.45
CA PRO A 151 -5.49 14.22 10.35
C PRO A 151 -5.94 14.65 8.94
N GLY A 152 -6.92 13.94 8.37
CA GLY A 152 -7.44 14.23 7.03
C GLY A 152 -6.66 13.57 5.89
N TYR A 153 -5.54 12.92 6.20
CA TYR A 153 -4.76 12.05 5.31
C TYR A 153 -4.57 10.66 5.92
N ASP A 154 -5.21 10.42 7.06
CA ASP A 154 -5.06 9.27 7.92
C ASP A 154 -5.91 8.08 7.45
N ILE A 155 -5.71 6.97 8.15
CA ILE A 155 -6.33 5.70 7.82
C ILE A 155 -7.69 5.63 8.50
N PRO A 156 -8.73 5.07 7.84
CA PRO A 156 -10.04 4.92 8.45
C PRO A 156 -9.98 4.27 9.82
N ILE A 157 -10.76 4.80 10.76
CA ILE A 157 -10.83 4.29 12.14
C ILE A 157 -11.25 2.82 12.10
N GLY A 158 -10.50 1.97 12.81
CA GLY A 158 -10.77 0.52 12.90
C GLY A 158 -10.06 -0.33 11.84
N SER A 159 -9.39 0.28 10.87
CA SER A 159 -8.55 -0.46 9.90
C SER A 159 -7.19 -0.82 10.49
N ASN A 160 -6.71 -2.02 10.19
CA ASN A 160 -5.32 -2.39 10.46
C ASN A 160 -4.40 -1.68 9.44
N ILE A 161 -3.37 -0.98 9.93
CA ILE A 161 -2.38 -0.24 9.11
C ILE A 161 -1.79 -1.10 7.99
N PHE A 162 -1.44 -2.36 8.27
CA PHE A 162 -0.80 -3.26 7.31
C PHE A 162 -1.79 -3.76 6.25
N ASP A 163 -3.03 -4.05 6.63
CA ASP A 163 -4.08 -4.43 5.69
C ASP A 163 -4.44 -3.27 4.77
N TYR A 164 -4.62 -2.07 5.34
CA TYR A 164 -4.88 -0.86 4.57
C TYR A 164 -3.74 -0.56 3.59
N LEU A 165 -2.48 -0.63 4.05
CA LEU A 165 -1.32 -0.47 3.18
C LEU A 165 -1.33 -1.48 2.04
N ARG A 166 -1.53 -2.77 2.36
CA ARG A 166 -1.61 -3.83 1.36
C ARG A 166 -2.70 -3.56 0.33
N GLU A 167 -3.88 -3.13 0.76
CA GLU A 167 -4.96 -2.71 -0.15
C GLU A 167 -4.53 -1.53 -1.02
N GLN A 168 -3.85 -0.52 -0.47
CA GLN A 168 -3.35 0.60 -1.27
C GLN A 168 -2.34 0.14 -2.34
N PHE A 169 -1.40 -0.77 -2.01
CA PHE A 169 -0.45 -1.32 -2.99
C PHE A 169 -1.14 -2.14 -4.09
N LEU A 170 -2.27 -2.79 -3.79
CA LEU A 170 -3.03 -3.56 -4.76
C LEU A 170 -3.87 -2.67 -5.68
N LEU A 171 -4.48 -1.63 -5.12
CA LEU A 171 -5.45 -0.77 -5.83
C LEU A 171 -4.80 0.39 -6.59
N TYR A 172 -3.63 0.86 -6.16
CA TYR A 172 -2.98 2.06 -6.68
C TYR A 172 -1.56 1.77 -7.16
N ASP A 173 -1.08 2.60 -8.07
CA ASP A 173 0.35 2.69 -8.37
C ASP A 173 0.96 3.61 -7.33
N LEU A 174 1.54 3.00 -6.30
CA LEU A 174 2.07 3.76 -5.17
C LEU A 174 3.44 4.36 -5.51
N HIS A 175 3.63 5.60 -5.08
CA HIS A 175 4.93 6.23 -4.92
C HIS A 175 5.19 6.42 -3.42
N VAL A 176 6.19 5.74 -2.89
CA VAL A 176 6.52 5.81 -1.46
C VAL A 176 7.55 6.90 -1.21
N ILE A 177 7.23 7.86 -0.35
CA ILE A 177 8.18 8.83 0.18
C ILE A 177 8.67 8.31 1.52
N PHE A 178 9.93 7.88 1.57
CA PHE A 178 10.59 7.52 2.82
C PHE A 178 11.19 8.76 3.47
N VAL A 179 10.72 9.09 4.67
CA VAL A 179 11.24 10.22 5.47
C VAL A 179 12.22 9.67 6.50
N HIS A 180 13.49 9.66 6.13
CA HIS A 180 14.59 9.09 6.91
C HIS A 180 15.02 10.04 8.03
N SER A 181 15.07 9.50 9.25
CA SER A 181 15.49 10.20 10.46
C SER A 181 15.98 9.20 11.50
N ILE A 182 16.62 9.68 12.57
CA ILE A 182 16.97 8.83 13.71
C ILE A 182 15.71 8.20 14.33
N ASN A 183 14.59 8.93 14.37
CA ASN A 183 13.31 8.43 14.88
C ASN A 183 12.69 7.35 13.97
N TYR A 184 12.89 7.45 12.66
CA TYR A 184 12.43 6.46 11.68
C TYR A 184 13.15 5.13 11.87
N TYR A 185 14.47 5.17 11.95
CA TYR A 185 15.29 3.98 12.14
C TYR A 185 15.18 3.36 13.55
N GLY A 186 14.70 4.14 14.53
CA GLY A 186 14.32 3.65 15.85
C GLY A 186 12.91 3.05 15.93
N SER A 187 12.15 3.02 14.84
CA SER A 187 10.75 2.56 14.81
C SER A 187 10.64 1.22 14.06
N PRO A 188 10.42 0.08 14.75
CA PRO A 188 10.21 -1.21 14.09
C PRO A 188 9.05 -1.21 13.10
N VAL A 189 7.98 -0.45 13.38
CA VAL A 189 6.84 -0.30 12.47
C VAL A 189 7.26 0.37 11.17
N SER A 190 8.00 1.49 11.24
CA SER A 190 8.50 2.20 10.06
C SER A 190 9.46 1.35 9.22
N LEU A 191 10.32 0.54 9.88
CA LEU A 191 11.20 -0.38 9.17
C LEU A 191 10.43 -1.53 8.49
N ASN A 192 9.34 -2.01 9.09
CA ASN A 192 8.48 -3.01 8.46
C ASN A 192 7.75 -2.44 7.23
N GLU A 193 7.27 -1.20 7.30
CA GLU A 193 6.70 -0.49 6.15
C GLU A 193 7.71 -0.36 5.00
N MET A 194 8.97 0.00 5.32
CA MET A 194 10.07 0.03 4.36
C MET A 194 10.32 -1.32 3.69
N GLY A 195 10.34 -2.40 4.48
CA GLY A 195 10.51 -3.76 3.97
C GLY A 195 9.39 -4.18 3.01
N ALA A 196 8.15 -3.85 3.34
CA ALA A 196 6.98 -4.17 2.50
C ALA A 196 7.01 -3.43 1.16
N ALA A 197 7.26 -2.11 1.17
CA ALA A 197 7.36 -1.31 -0.04
C ALA A 197 8.49 -1.78 -0.97
N TRP A 198 9.64 -2.17 -0.40
CA TRP A 198 10.74 -2.75 -1.18
C TRP A 198 10.40 -4.11 -1.78
N ALA A 199 9.79 -5.01 -1.00
CA ALA A 199 9.38 -6.34 -1.48
C ALA A 199 8.36 -6.25 -2.64
N LEU A 200 7.54 -5.20 -2.65
CA LEU A 200 6.54 -4.92 -3.69
C LEU A 200 7.10 -4.13 -4.89
N LYS A 201 8.43 -3.88 -4.95
CA LYS A 201 9.12 -3.17 -6.04
C LYS A 201 8.47 -1.82 -6.42
N THR A 202 7.97 -1.11 -5.42
CA THR A 202 7.24 0.13 -5.62
C THR A 202 8.18 1.30 -5.91
N ASN A 203 7.75 2.28 -6.71
CA ASN A 203 8.49 3.52 -6.90
C ASN A 203 8.67 4.22 -5.56
N TYR A 204 9.86 4.77 -5.30
CA TYR A 204 10.09 5.52 -4.08
C TYR A 204 11.02 6.72 -4.28
N THR A 205 10.93 7.66 -3.34
CA THR A 205 11.87 8.76 -3.16
C THR A 205 12.28 8.79 -1.70
N SER A 206 13.59 8.87 -1.46
CA SER A 206 14.16 9.01 -0.12
C SER A 206 14.39 10.49 0.21
N ILE A 207 13.87 10.95 1.34
CA ILE A 207 14.08 12.28 1.89
C ILE A 207 14.73 12.13 3.27
N LEU A 208 15.89 12.75 3.47
CA LEU A 208 16.62 12.76 4.74
C LEU A 208 16.29 14.05 5.47
N LEU A 209 15.78 13.92 6.69
CA LEU A 209 15.53 15.04 7.58
C LEU A 209 16.86 15.65 8.08
N PRO A 210 16.83 16.90 8.59
CA PRO A 210 17.99 17.52 9.20
C PRO A 210 18.63 16.62 10.26
N ASP A 211 19.95 16.72 10.39
CA ASP A 211 20.79 15.92 11.32
C ASP A 211 20.84 14.41 11.02
N PHE A 212 20.20 13.94 9.94
CA PHE A 212 20.33 12.57 9.46
C PHE A 212 21.26 12.49 8.25
N THR A 213 22.23 11.59 8.30
CA THR A 213 23.28 11.47 7.28
C THR A 213 23.15 10.19 6.46
N PHE A 214 23.76 10.17 5.27
CA PHE A 214 23.69 9.03 4.36
C PHE A 214 24.31 7.75 4.95
N ASP A 215 25.32 7.86 5.82
CA ASP A 215 25.93 6.71 6.51
C ASP A 215 25.01 6.09 7.57
N MET A 216 23.99 6.83 8.02
CA MET A 216 22.97 6.31 8.94
C MET A 216 21.87 5.53 8.23
N MET A 217 21.77 5.62 6.89
CA MET A 217 20.82 4.80 6.13
C MET A 217 21.20 3.32 6.23
N ARG A 218 20.28 2.52 6.75
CA ARG A 218 20.43 1.07 6.91
C ARG A 218 19.24 0.34 6.27
N GLY A 219 19.36 -0.96 6.04
CA GLY A 219 18.26 -1.80 5.55
C GLY A 219 18.21 -1.94 4.02
N VAL A 220 17.00 -2.20 3.49
CA VAL A 220 16.75 -2.54 2.08
C VAL A 220 16.86 -1.36 1.11
N VAL A 221 16.69 -0.14 1.63
CA VAL A 221 16.96 1.09 0.87
C VAL A 221 18.42 1.46 1.13
N ASN A 222 19.27 1.23 0.13
CA ASN A 222 20.69 1.53 0.24
C ASN A 222 21.01 2.96 -0.23
N ASN A 223 22.20 3.40 0.17
CA ASN A 223 22.86 4.65 -0.18
C ASN A 223 23.26 4.76 -1.67
N GLU A 224 22.88 3.78 -2.51
CA GLU A 224 23.09 3.80 -3.96
C GLU A 224 21.95 4.51 -4.70
N THR A 225 20.83 4.81 -4.02
CA THR A 225 19.73 5.59 -4.59
C THR A 225 19.81 7.06 -4.21
N VAL A 226 19.61 7.95 -5.20
CA VAL A 226 19.64 9.41 -5.02
C VAL A 226 18.57 9.83 -4.01
N ALA A 227 18.99 10.42 -2.89
CA ALA A 227 18.10 10.93 -1.85
C ALA A 227 18.21 12.46 -1.69
N ILE A 228 17.16 13.07 -1.14
CA ILE A 228 17.07 14.51 -0.90
C ILE A 228 17.39 14.78 0.57
N LYS A 229 18.59 15.28 0.86
CA LYS A 229 18.97 15.71 2.22
C LYS A 229 18.56 17.16 2.42
N LEU A 230 17.58 17.42 3.28
CA LEU A 230 16.89 18.72 3.36
C LEU A 230 17.74 19.85 3.97
N ASP A 231 18.77 19.52 4.72
CA ASP A 231 19.74 20.43 5.35
C ASP A 231 21.10 20.42 4.60
N ASN A 232 21.11 19.98 3.34
CA ASN A 232 22.30 20.07 2.49
C ASN A 232 22.46 21.50 1.93
N ASN A 233 23.48 21.74 1.09
CA ASN A 233 23.68 23.02 0.42
C ASN A 233 22.39 23.48 -0.29
N GLU A 234 22.01 24.74 -0.09
CA GLU A 234 20.74 25.29 -0.58
C GLU A 234 20.55 25.06 -2.10
N THR A 235 21.59 25.23 -2.90
CA THR A 235 21.53 25.01 -4.36
C THR A 235 21.21 23.55 -4.68
N GLU A 236 21.82 22.60 -3.96
CA GLU A 236 21.59 21.17 -4.14
C GLU A 236 20.18 20.77 -3.68
N VAL A 237 19.72 21.28 -2.55
CA VAL A 237 18.35 21.04 -2.06
C VAL A 237 17.33 21.56 -3.07
N LYS A 238 17.54 22.77 -3.61
CA LYS A 238 16.66 23.35 -4.64
C LYS A 238 16.64 22.51 -5.91
N ASP A 239 17.80 22.06 -6.40
CA ASP A 239 17.90 21.18 -7.57
C ASP A 239 17.13 19.87 -7.36
N LYS A 240 17.36 19.19 -6.22
CA LYS A 240 16.66 17.93 -5.91
C LYS A 240 15.16 18.09 -5.74
N LEU A 241 14.70 19.18 -5.12
CA LEU A 241 13.27 19.46 -5.02
C LEU A 241 12.64 19.80 -6.37
N ASN A 242 13.37 20.45 -7.28
CA ASN A 242 12.91 20.66 -8.66
C ASN A 242 12.80 19.33 -9.42
N GLN A 243 13.76 18.41 -9.23
CA GLN A 243 13.69 17.07 -9.82
C GLN A 243 12.50 16.28 -9.28
N LEU A 244 12.25 16.34 -7.97
CA LEU A 244 11.06 15.72 -7.36
C LEU A 244 9.77 16.32 -7.90
N HIS A 245 9.68 17.66 -8.00
CA HIS A 245 8.54 18.35 -8.56
C HIS A 245 8.24 17.87 -9.98
N ASN A 246 9.24 17.88 -10.87
CA ASN A 246 9.07 17.46 -12.26
C ASN A 246 8.65 15.99 -12.34
N LYS A 247 9.28 15.12 -11.53
CA LYS A 247 8.89 13.70 -11.44
C LYS A 247 7.42 13.54 -11.05
N LEU A 248 6.96 14.24 -10.02
CA LEU A 248 5.57 14.14 -9.56
C LEU A 248 4.59 14.75 -10.57
N VAL A 249 4.94 15.85 -11.23
CA VAL A 249 4.14 16.42 -12.33
C VAL A 249 3.96 15.39 -13.45
N ASP A 250 5.02 14.72 -13.85
CA ASP A 250 4.99 13.71 -14.90
C ASP A 250 4.24 12.44 -14.49
N GLU A 251 4.43 11.98 -13.25
CA GLU A 251 3.88 10.73 -12.72
C GLU A 251 2.38 10.85 -12.38
N PHE A 252 1.94 12.02 -11.89
CA PHE A 252 0.55 12.29 -11.52
C PHE A 252 -0.22 13.10 -12.57
N LYS A 253 0.43 13.45 -13.70
CA LYS A 253 -0.16 14.28 -14.77
C LYS A 253 -0.73 15.59 -14.24
N LEU A 254 0.01 16.24 -13.34
CA LEU A 254 -0.44 17.46 -12.67
C LEU A 254 -0.49 18.63 -13.64
N ALA A 255 -1.40 19.57 -13.38
CA ALA A 255 -1.46 20.83 -14.13
C ALA A 255 -0.18 21.65 -13.91
N MET A 256 0.33 22.26 -14.97
CA MET A 256 1.55 23.05 -14.86
C MET A 256 1.32 24.32 -14.05
N ILE A 257 2.15 24.52 -13.03
CA ILE A 257 2.13 25.71 -12.16
C ILE A 257 3.16 26.72 -12.69
N PRO A 258 2.85 28.04 -12.68
CA PRO A 258 3.84 29.06 -12.99
C PRO A 258 5.12 28.91 -12.15
N ALA A 259 6.28 28.91 -12.80
CA ALA A 259 7.58 28.67 -12.16
C ALA A 259 7.81 29.52 -10.89
N ILE A 260 7.41 30.80 -10.92
CA ILE A 260 7.54 31.71 -9.78
C ILE A 260 6.72 31.28 -8.54
N LEU A 261 5.57 30.63 -8.74
CA LEU A 261 4.74 30.12 -7.63
C LEU A 261 5.33 28.84 -7.04
N TRP A 262 5.87 27.98 -7.90
CA TRP A 262 6.63 26.80 -7.47
C TRP A 262 7.87 27.20 -6.66
N GLU A 263 8.70 28.11 -7.20
CA GLU A 263 9.92 28.60 -6.55
C GLU A 263 9.62 29.20 -5.17
N ARG A 264 8.58 30.03 -5.06
CA ARG A 264 8.15 30.58 -3.77
C ARG A 264 7.73 29.49 -2.79
N SER A 265 7.00 28.48 -3.25
CA SER A 265 6.54 27.37 -2.40
C SER A 265 7.70 26.50 -1.91
N ARG A 266 8.64 26.19 -2.81
CA ARG A 266 9.89 25.48 -2.51
C ARG A 266 10.75 26.23 -1.51
N ASP A 267 10.97 27.53 -1.74
CA ASP A 267 11.87 28.34 -0.91
C ASP A 267 11.27 28.57 0.50
N SER A 268 9.94 28.70 0.60
CA SER A 268 9.23 28.69 1.88
C SER A 268 9.42 27.35 2.61
N PHE A 269 9.21 26.22 1.92
CA PHE A 269 9.39 24.90 2.51
C PHE A 269 10.79 24.69 3.07
N ILE A 270 11.84 25.04 2.31
CA ILE A 270 13.23 24.94 2.77
C ILE A 270 13.43 25.79 4.04
N SER A 271 12.94 27.02 4.04
CA SER A 271 13.05 27.94 5.19
C SER A 271 12.36 27.38 6.43
N ASP A 272 11.15 26.82 6.27
CA ASP A 272 10.35 26.24 7.36
C ASP A 272 10.98 24.97 7.93
N VAL A 273 11.62 24.15 7.09
CA VAL A 273 12.36 22.95 7.51
C VAL A 273 13.57 23.34 8.38
N ILE A 274 14.37 24.31 7.93
CA ILE A 274 15.55 24.80 8.67
C ILE A 274 15.13 25.43 10.00
N ALA A 275 14.05 26.21 10.01
CA ALA A 275 13.48 26.80 11.22
C ALA A 275 12.98 25.73 12.21
N THR A 276 12.37 24.66 11.69
CA THR A 276 11.90 23.52 12.50
C THR A 276 13.06 22.79 13.17
N SER A 277 14.14 22.52 12.44
CA SER A 277 15.37 21.91 12.98
C SER A 277 15.99 22.76 14.07
N THR A 278 16.20 24.06 13.81
CA THR A 278 16.77 25.01 14.78
C THR A 278 15.95 25.06 16.09
N THR A 279 14.63 24.94 16.00
CA THR A 279 13.73 24.92 17.16
C THR A 279 13.83 23.61 17.94
N GLN A 280 13.95 22.47 17.24
CA GLN A 280 14.12 21.16 17.88
C GLN A 280 15.45 21.07 18.63
N THR A 281 16.57 21.51 18.03
CA THR A 281 17.90 21.53 18.68
C THR A 281 17.87 22.32 19.98
N LYS A 282 17.31 23.54 19.97
CA LYS A 282 17.18 24.38 21.16
C LYS A 282 16.33 23.73 22.26
N LEU A 283 15.25 23.03 21.89
CA LEU A 283 14.40 22.34 22.87
C LEU A 283 15.09 21.14 23.51
N GLU A 284 15.95 20.44 22.77
CA GLU A 284 16.74 19.31 23.30
C GLU A 284 17.85 19.80 24.24
N GLU A 285 18.57 20.86 23.88
CA GLU A 285 19.56 21.51 24.76
C GLU A 285 18.94 21.94 26.10
N VAL A 286 17.76 22.56 26.07
CA VAL A 286 17.03 22.98 27.28
C VAL A 286 16.58 21.78 28.13
N LYS A 287 16.23 20.64 27.52
CA LYS A 287 15.88 19.41 28.25
C LYS A 287 17.08 18.76 28.92
N ILE A 288 18.26 18.80 28.30
CA ILE A 288 19.51 18.28 28.89
C ILE A 288 19.88 19.10 30.13
N ILE A 289 19.76 20.42 30.06
CA ILE A 289 20.07 21.34 31.18
C ILE A 289 19.11 21.15 32.37
N LYS A 290 17.88 20.69 32.13
CA LYS A 290 16.82 20.56 33.16
C LYS A 290 16.68 19.16 33.78
N ARG A 291 17.52 18.18 33.43
CA ARG A 291 17.54 16.89 34.15
C ARG A 291 18.37 17.04 35.43
N PRO A 292 17.78 17.04 36.64
CA PRO A 292 18.58 16.93 37.85
C PRO A 292 19.17 15.51 37.89
N PHE A 293 20.43 15.41 38.32
CA PHE A 293 21.11 14.16 38.63
C PHE A 293 20.35 13.36 39.69
#